data_AF-A0A9E2VNW6-F1
#
_entry.id   AF-A0A9E2VNW6-F1
#
_cell.length_a   1.000
_cell.length_b   1.000
_cell.length_c   1.000
_cell.angle_alpha   90.00
_cell.angle_beta   90.00
_cell.angle_gamma   90.00
#
_symmetry.space_group_name_H-M   'P 1'
#
loop_
_entity.id
_entity.type
_entity.pdbx_description
1 polymer ?
#
loop_
_entity_poly.entity_id
_entity_poly.type
_entity_poly.pdbx_seq_one_letter_code
_entity_poly.pdbx_strand_id
1 'polypeptide(L)' 'MKQGYRLIIVDSAGVLVSEFQLTENALAQPEAFVAAIKESIEYIEEEEP' A
#
# COMPACT_ATOMS: atom_id res chain seq x y z
N MET A 1 -12.41 -6.98 -16.63
CA MET A 1 -11.59 -6.50 -15.48
C MET A 1 -10.24 -6.10 -16.04
N LYS A 2 -9.81 -4.84 -15.90
CA LYS A 2 -8.46 -4.44 -16.35
C LYS A 2 -7.43 -5.19 -15.50
N GLN A 3 -6.46 -5.85 -16.14
CA GLN A 3 -5.36 -6.47 -15.42
C GLN A 3 -4.60 -5.37 -14.67
N GLY A 4 -4.35 -5.61 -13.38
CA GLY A 4 -3.67 -4.68 -12.50
C GLY A 4 -3.24 -5.40 -11.24
N TYR A 5 -2.27 -4.82 -10.54
CA TYR A 5 -1.79 -5.34 -9.27
C TYR A 5 -2.55 -4.67 -8.13
N ARG A 6 -2.59 -5.33 -6.98
CA ARG A 6 -3.21 -4.81 -5.76
C ARG A 6 -2.29 -5.10 -4.60
N LEU A 7 -1.97 -4.09 -3.81
CA LEU A 7 -1.26 -4.24 -2.56
C LEU A 7 -2.31 -4.30 -1.45
N ILE A 8 -2.25 -5.33 -0.62
CA ILE A 8 -3.10 -5.49 0.55
C ILE A 8 -2.17 -5.58 1.75
N ILE A 9 -2.39 -4.70 2.72
CA ILE A 9 -1.71 -4.73 4.02
C ILE A 9 -2.64 -5.42 5.01
N VAL A 10 -2.13 -6.45 5.66
CA VAL A 10 -2.85 -7.20 6.70
C VAL A 10 -2.05 -7.18 8.00
N ASP A 11 -2.74 -7.21 9.13
CA ASP A 11 -2.10 -7.34 10.43
C ASP A 11 -1.63 -8.79 10.69
N SER A 12 -0.99 -9.00 11.86
CA SER A 12 -0.53 -10.32 12.28
C SER A 12 -1.65 -11.35 12.50
N ALA A 13 -2.89 -10.92 12.66
CA ALA A 13 -4.08 -11.76 12.78
C ALA A 13 -4.73 -12.05 11.40
N GLY A 14 -4.18 -11.48 10.32
CA GLY A 14 -4.70 -11.62 8.96
C GLY A 14 -5.89 -10.70 8.65
N VAL A 15 -6.14 -9.68 9.48
CA VAL A 15 -7.18 -8.68 9.26
C VAL A 15 -6.67 -7.62 8.28
N LEU A 16 -7.50 -7.22 7.30
CA LEU A 16 -7.17 -6.19 6.33
C LEU A 16 -7.08 -4.83 7.00
N VAL A 17 -5.90 -4.20 6.90
CA VAL A 17 -5.61 -2.87 7.44
C VAL A 17 -5.70 -1.82 6.34
N SER A 18 -5.18 -2.11 5.14
CA SER A 18 -5.21 -1.17 4.01
C SER A 18 -5.16 -1.86 2.64
N GLU A 19 -5.71 -1.19 1.62
CA GLU A 19 -5.76 -1.69 0.24
C GLU A 19 -5.38 -0.57 -0.75
N PHE A 20 -4.40 -0.86 -1.62
CA PHE A 20 -3.98 0.03 -2.69
C PHE A 20 -4.12 -0.66 -4.05
N GLN A 21 -4.75 0.02 -5.00
CA GLN A 21 -4.78 -0.43 -6.39
C GLN A 21 -3.57 0.13 -7.15
N LEU A 22 -2.74 -0.76 -7.71
CA LEU A 22 -1.68 -0.33 -8.60
C LEU A 22 -2.26 0.08 -9.95
N THR A 23 -2.03 1.34 -10.29
CA THR A 23 -2.34 1.90 -11.60
C THR A 23 -1.13 1.78 -12.52
N GLU A 24 -1.34 1.89 -13.84
CA GLU A 24 -0.24 1.92 -14.82
C GLU A 24 0.75 3.07 -14.54
N ASN A 25 0.25 4.21 -14.02
CA ASN A 25 1.09 5.33 -13.63
C ASN A 25 1.99 5.01 -12.42
N ALA A 26 1.49 4.22 -11.46
CA ALA A 26 2.27 3.76 -10.32
C ALA A 26 3.38 2.79 -10.74
N LEU A 27 3.11 1.93 -11.73
CA LEU A 27 4.10 1.02 -12.32
C LEU A 27 5.17 1.76 -13.14
N ALA A 28 4.82 2.90 -13.75
CA ALA A 28 5.76 3.72 -14.49
C ALA A 28 6.77 4.46 -13.59
N GLN A 29 6.50 4.56 -12.29
CA GLN A 29 7.33 5.27 -11.31
C GLN A 29 7.51 4.42 -10.02
N PRO A 30 8.27 3.32 -10.09
CA PRO A 30 8.35 2.35 -9.01
C PRO A 30 8.92 2.92 -7.71
N GLU A 31 9.86 3.87 -7.79
CA GLU A 31 10.47 4.51 -6.61
C GLU A 31 9.46 5.37 -5.84
N ALA A 32 8.68 6.19 -6.55
CA ALA A 32 7.62 7.01 -5.96
C ALA A 32 6.50 6.15 -5.36
N PHE A 33 6.18 5.04 -6.01
CA PHE A 33 5.20 4.09 -5.50
C PHE A 33 5.68 3.42 -4.20
N VAL A 34 6.93 2.96 -4.14
CA VAL A 34 7.52 2.39 -2.92
C VAL A 34 7.59 3.42 -1.80
N ALA A 35 7.92 4.68 -2.10
CA ALA A 35 7.92 5.75 -1.12
C ALA A 35 6.52 5.98 -0.52
N ALA A 36 5.48 6.04 -1.35
CA ALA A 36 4.10 6.20 -0.89
C ALA A 36 3.61 5.03 -0.03
N ILE A 37 4.05 3.80 -0.32
CA ILE A 37 3.76 2.64 0.55
C ILE A 37 4.42 2.81 1.92
N LYS A 38 5.70 3.19 1.96
CA LYS A 38 6.44 3.37 3.22
C LYS A 38 5.80 4.44 4.09
N GLU A 39 5.47 5.59 3.52
CA GLU A 39 4.76 6.68 4.21
C GLU A 39 3.41 6.21 4.75
N SER A 40 2.67 5.42 3.98
CA SER A 40 1.37 4.87 4.42
C SER A 40 1.51 3.86 5.56
N ILE A 41 2.64 3.15 5.67
CA ILE A 41 2.92 2.23 6.78
C ILE A 41 3.34 3.03 8.02
N GLU A 42 4.25 4.00 7.87
CA GLU A 42 4.71 4.85 8.97
C GLU A 42 3.54 5.63 9.60
N TYR A 43 2.59 6.12 8.79
CA TYR A 43 1.38 6.78 9.28
C TYR A 43 0.51 5.87 10.17
N ILE A 44 0.52 4.56 9.91
CA ILE A 44 -0.24 3.58 10.73
C ILE A 44 0.50 3.31 12.05
N GLU A 45 1.84 3.29 12.06
CA GLU A 45 2.64 3.03 13.27
C GLU A 45 2.65 4.22 14.25
N GLU A 46 2.41 5.46 13.79
CA GLU A 46 2.33 6.64 14.66
C GLU A 46 0.95 6.84 15.33
N GLU A 47 -0.09 6.09 14.95
CA GLU A 47 -1.43 6.12 15.56
C GLU A 47 -1.59 5.14 16.75
N GLU A 48 -0.53 4.81 17.49
CA GLU A 48 -0.61 4.15 18.81
C GLU A 48 -0.44 5.16 19.97
N PRO A 49 -1.52 5.50 20.72
CA PRO A 49 -1.42 6.04 22.08
C PRO A 49 -1.22 4.97 23.17
#